data_AF-A0A2T6J0E8-F1
#
_entry.id   AF-A0A2T6J0E8-F1
#
_cell.length_a   1.000
_cell.length_b   1.000
_cell.length_c   1.000
_cell.angle_alpha   90.00
_cell.angle_beta   90.00
_cell.angle_gamma   90.00
#
_symmetry.space_group_name_H-M   'P 1'
#
loop_
_entity.id
_entity.type
_entity.pdbx_description
1 polymer ?
#
loop_
_entity_poly.entity_id
_entity_poly.type
_entity_poly.pdbx_seq_one_letter_code
_entity_poly.pdbx_strand_id
1 'polypeptide(L)'
;MVMKFGGSSLAAPENIRRVVGIIEQELPCRPIVVLSAVGKTTDRLVEFGKMALEEQQVKISELHDFHDKLIKGLGLCEEDVPEVWKIEEEIDRLLTGISLIGDISHRTEDLLMSYGERLAVRIIAAYMTKA
;
A
#
# COMPACT_ATOMS: atom_id res chain seq x y z
N MET A 1 0.12 -12.34 21.15
CA MET A 1 0.93 -12.93 20.06
C MET A 1 1.08 -11.90 18.95
N VAL A 2 2.21 -11.91 18.23
CA VAL A 2 2.47 -10.98 17.10
C VAL A 2 2.75 -11.79 15.84
N MET A 3 2.08 -11.47 14.74
CA MET A 3 2.22 -12.14 13.44
C MET A 3 2.70 -11.12 12.41
N LYS A 4 3.85 -11.38 11.78
CA LYS A 4 4.43 -10.48 10.77
C LYS A 4 4.43 -11.12 9.40
N PHE A 5 3.93 -10.40 8.39
CA PHE A 5 3.94 -10.82 6.99
C PHE A 5 4.75 -9.84 6.13
N GLY A 6 5.64 -10.37 5.29
CA GLY A 6 6.46 -9.59 4.36
C GLY A 6 5.75 -9.29 3.05
N GLY A 7 6.28 -8.37 2.24
CA GLY A 7 5.63 -7.93 1.01
C GLY A 7 5.44 -9.00 -0.05
N SER A 8 6.35 -9.98 -0.13
CA SER A 8 6.20 -11.15 -1.01
C SER A 8 5.03 -12.06 -0.62
N SER A 9 4.71 -12.11 0.68
CA SER A 9 3.53 -12.81 1.20
C SER A 9 2.22 -12.08 0.91
N LEU A 10 2.27 -10.87 0.37
CA LEU A 10 1.10 -10.02 0.10
C LEU A 10 0.99 -9.65 -1.39
N ALA A 11 1.88 -10.14 -2.26
CA ALA A 11 2.03 -9.65 -3.63
C ALA A 11 0.89 -9.99 -4.60
N ALA A 12 -0.01 -10.91 -4.24
CA ALA A 12 -1.12 -11.35 -5.09
C ALA A 12 -2.33 -11.75 -4.24
N PRO A 13 -3.55 -11.76 -4.81
CA PRO A 13 -4.79 -12.09 -4.08
C PRO A 13 -4.70 -13.45 -3.37
N GLU A 14 -4.14 -14.46 -4.01
CA GLU A 14 -4.00 -15.83 -3.48
C GLU A 14 -3.08 -15.87 -2.26
N ASN A 15 -2.04 -15.04 -2.25
CA ASN A 15 -1.13 -14.89 -1.13
C ASN A 15 -1.82 -14.22 0.05
N ILE A 16 -2.58 -13.14 -0.20
CA ILE A 16 -3.37 -12.45 0.82
C ILE A 16 -4.41 -13.39 1.43
N ARG A 17 -5.17 -14.14 0.62
CA ARG A 17 -6.14 -15.14 1.11
C ARG A 17 -5.49 -16.16 2.04
N ARG A 18 -4.29 -16.66 1.66
CA ARG A 18 -3.54 -17.58 2.52
C ARG A 18 -3.13 -16.92 3.83
N VAL A 19 -2.62 -15.68 3.79
CA VAL A 19 -2.23 -14.92 4.98
C VAL A 19 -3.42 -14.71 5.91
N VAL A 20 -4.56 -14.29 5.37
CA VAL A 20 -5.79 -14.09 6.14
C VAL A 20 -6.26 -15.40 6.77
N GLY A 21 -6.25 -16.52 6.04
CA GLY A 21 -6.59 -17.82 6.61
C GLY A 21 -5.68 -18.25 7.77
N ILE A 22 -4.39 -17.89 7.75
CA ILE A 22 -3.48 -18.13 8.89
C ILE A 22 -3.85 -17.22 10.08
N ILE A 23 -4.20 -15.97 9.84
CA ILE A 23 -4.62 -15.04 10.90
C ILE A 23 -5.94 -15.51 11.54
N GLU A 24 -6.89 -15.99 10.73
CA GLU A 24 -8.19 -16.49 11.18
C GLU A 24 -8.07 -17.68 12.14
N GLN A 25 -7.16 -18.61 11.85
CA GLN A 25 -6.87 -19.75 12.74
C GLN A 25 -6.38 -19.31 14.12
N GLU A 26 -5.73 -18.16 14.20
CA GLU A 26 -5.10 -17.63 15.40
C GLU A 26 -5.93 -16.57 16.13
N LEU A 27 -7.14 -16.25 15.65
CA LEU A 27 -8.04 -15.27 16.28
C LEU A 27 -8.30 -15.51 17.78
N PRO A 28 -8.45 -16.76 18.29
CA PRO A 28 -8.61 -17.00 19.72
C PRO A 28 -7.46 -16.45 20.59
N CYS A 29 -6.27 -16.33 20.01
CA CYS A 29 -5.08 -15.79 20.68
C CYS A 29 -4.95 -14.26 20.56
N ARG A 30 -5.92 -13.58 19.93
CA ARG A 30 -5.98 -12.13 19.73
C ARG A 30 -4.66 -11.57 19.17
N PRO A 31 -4.26 -11.98 17.95
CA PRO A 31 -2.97 -11.63 17.39
C PRO A 31 -2.91 -10.14 17.02
N ILE A 32 -1.73 -9.54 17.21
CA ILE A 32 -1.37 -8.26 16.59
C ILE A 32 -0.71 -8.58 15.25
N VAL A 33 -1.28 -8.07 14.16
CA VAL A 33 -0.78 -8.32 12.81
C VAL A 33 0.07 -7.12 12.34
N VAL A 34 1.26 -7.42 11.83
CA VAL A 34 2.21 -6.45 11.27
C VAL A 34 2.44 -6.78 9.80
N LEU A 35 2.20 -5.79 8.93
CA LEU A 35 2.22 -5.96 7.48
C LEU A 35 3.27 -5.04 6.86
N SER A 36 4.13 -5.59 6.02
CA SER A 36 4.97 -4.80 5.09
C SER A 36 4.12 -4.30 3.92
N ALA A 37 4.65 -3.35 3.14
CA ALA A 37 4.04 -2.94 1.87
C ALA A 37 3.77 -4.13 0.94
N VAL A 38 2.75 -4.01 0.09
CA VAL A 38 2.36 -5.06 -0.87
C VAL A 38 3.36 -5.09 -2.03
N GLY A 39 3.88 -6.28 -2.38
CA GLY A 39 4.69 -6.44 -3.59
C GLY A 39 5.93 -5.54 -3.60
N LYS A 40 6.08 -4.74 -4.67
CA LYS A 40 7.18 -3.78 -4.87
C LYS A 40 6.75 -2.32 -4.63
N THR A 41 5.70 -2.09 -3.85
CA THR A 41 5.15 -0.73 -3.67
C THR A 41 6.18 0.24 -3.07
N THR A 42 6.98 -0.17 -2.08
CA THR A 42 8.03 0.70 -1.51
C THR A 42 9.06 1.11 -2.55
N ASP A 43 9.54 0.17 -3.37
CA ASP A 43 10.52 0.46 -4.43
C ASP A 43 9.95 1.48 -5.44
N ARG A 44 8.70 1.30 -5.85
CA ARG A 44 8.00 2.24 -6.76
C ARG A 44 7.85 3.63 -6.15
N LEU A 45 7.50 3.73 -4.87
CA LEU A 45 7.38 5.02 -4.18
C LEU A 45 8.72 5.76 -4.13
N VAL A 46 9.82 5.04 -3.90
CA VAL A 46 11.18 5.61 -3.96
C VAL A 46 11.51 6.08 -5.38
N GLU A 47 11.17 5.31 -6.40
CA GLU A 47 11.36 5.69 -7.81
C GLU A 47 10.55 6.96 -8.15
N PHE A 48 9.28 7.04 -7.75
CA PHE A 48 8.46 8.22 -7.94
C PHE A 48 9.03 9.46 -7.25
N GLY A 49 9.57 9.32 -6.03
CA GLY A 49 10.24 10.42 -5.34
C GLY A 49 11.44 10.96 -6.13
N LYS A 50 12.24 10.08 -6.73
CA LYS A 50 13.38 10.47 -7.60
C LYS A 50 12.90 11.12 -8.89
N MET A 51 11.90 10.53 -9.56
CA MET A 51 11.31 11.13 -10.76
C MET A 51 10.73 12.51 -10.48
N ALA A 52 10.12 12.73 -9.31
CA ALA A 52 9.57 14.03 -8.95
C ALA A 52 10.63 15.12 -8.83
N LEU A 53 11.89 14.80 -8.54
CA LEU A 53 12.98 15.78 -8.52
C LEU A 53 13.45 16.21 -9.91
N GLU A 54 13.26 15.35 -10.91
CA GLU A 54 13.76 15.56 -12.28
C GLU A 54 12.64 16.02 -13.23
N GLU A 55 11.41 15.57 -12.98
CA GLU A 55 10.24 15.76 -13.83
C GLU A 55 9.19 16.66 -13.17
N GLN A 56 8.46 17.42 -13.99
CA GLN A 56 7.39 18.29 -13.49
C GLN A 56 6.13 17.53 -13.04
N GLN A 57 5.92 16.29 -13.52
CA GLN A 57 4.73 15.52 -13.21
C GLN A 57 4.99 14.01 -13.25
N VAL A 58 4.94 13.38 -12.08
CA VAL A 58 5.05 11.92 -11.94
C VAL A 58 3.68 11.28 -12.09
N LYS A 59 3.56 10.26 -12.95
CA LYS A 59 2.31 9.51 -13.11
C LYS A 59 2.33 8.26 -12.23
N ILE A 60 1.36 8.14 -11.33
CA ILE A 60 1.21 6.97 -10.45
C ILE A 60 0.24 5.90 -11.00
N SER A 61 -0.11 5.95 -12.30
CA SER A 61 -1.11 5.05 -12.89
C SER A 61 -0.75 3.56 -12.76
N GLU A 62 0.54 3.21 -12.81
CA GLU A 62 0.99 1.83 -12.60
C GLU A 62 0.79 1.34 -11.15
N LEU A 63 0.87 2.25 -10.18
CA LEU A 63 0.59 1.96 -8.78
C LEU A 63 -0.91 1.73 -8.59
N HIS A 64 -1.72 2.64 -9.14
CA HIS A 64 -3.17 2.56 -9.13
C HIS A 64 -3.66 1.25 -9.76
N ASP A 65 -3.22 0.94 -10.99
CA ASP A 65 -3.58 -0.29 -11.70
C ASP A 65 -3.21 -1.55 -10.91
N PHE A 66 -2.10 -1.52 -10.19
CA PHE A 66 -1.67 -2.64 -9.36
C PHE A 66 -2.59 -2.84 -8.16
N HIS A 67 -2.89 -1.79 -7.41
CA HIS A 67 -3.79 -1.90 -6.26
C HIS A 67 -5.22 -2.23 -6.71
N ASP A 68 -5.73 -1.62 -7.79
CA ASP A 68 -7.05 -1.91 -8.35
C ASP A 68 -7.18 -3.39 -8.75
N LYS A 69 -6.20 -3.94 -9.48
CA LYS A 69 -6.17 -5.37 -9.83
C LYS A 69 -6.14 -6.26 -8.59
N LEU A 70 -5.36 -5.88 -7.58
CA LEU A 70 -5.27 -6.64 -6.32
C LEU A 70 -6.61 -6.64 -5.57
N ILE A 71 -7.22 -5.46 -5.42
CA ILE A 71 -8.52 -5.25 -4.75
C ILE A 71 -9.62 -6.03 -5.46
N LYS A 72 -9.75 -5.87 -6.79
CA LYS A 72 -10.71 -6.65 -7.59
C LYS A 72 -10.44 -8.14 -7.52
N GLY A 73 -9.17 -8.54 -7.54
CA GLY A 73 -8.74 -9.92 -7.37
C GLY A 73 -9.16 -10.51 -6.03
N LEU A 74 -9.31 -9.71 -4.97
CA LEU A 74 -9.83 -10.13 -3.67
C LEU A 74 -11.37 -10.16 -3.61
N GLY A 75 -12.07 -9.76 -4.67
CA GLY A 75 -13.53 -9.63 -4.68
C GLY A 75 -14.04 -8.36 -4.00
N LEU A 76 -13.16 -7.39 -3.77
CA LEU A 76 -13.50 -6.06 -3.25
C LEU A 76 -13.83 -5.10 -4.40
N CYS A 77 -14.65 -4.10 -4.11
CA CYS A 77 -14.94 -2.96 -4.97
C CYS A 77 -14.37 -1.67 -4.36
N GLU A 78 -14.37 -0.57 -5.13
CA GLU A 78 -13.76 0.69 -4.70
C GLU A 78 -14.36 1.23 -3.40
N GLU A 79 -15.66 0.99 -3.18
CA GLU A 79 -16.40 1.41 -2.00
C GLU A 79 -16.01 0.66 -0.72
N ASP A 80 -15.38 -0.52 -0.84
CA ASP A 80 -14.88 -1.28 0.31
C ASP A 80 -13.57 -0.70 0.85
N VAL A 81 -12.83 0.03 0.02
CA VAL A 81 -11.47 0.51 0.30
C VAL A 81 -11.30 2.01 0.02
N PRO A 82 -12.22 2.90 0.44
CA PRO A 82 -12.18 4.33 0.07
C PRO A 82 -10.90 5.02 0.57
N GLU A 83 -10.29 4.48 1.62
CA GLU A 83 -9.09 5.02 2.24
C GLU A 83 -7.81 4.69 1.46
N VAL A 84 -7.83 3.64 0.63
CA VAL A 84 -6.73 3.33 -0.29
C VAL A 84 -6.61 4.45 -1.33
N TRP A 85 -7.72 4.85 -1.93
CA TRP A 85 -7.75 5.89 -2.97
C TRP A 85 -7.42 7.26 -2.42
N LYS A 86 -7.86 7.59 -1.20
CA LYS A 86 -7.42 8.81 -0.50
C LYS A 86 -5.91 8.83 -0.28
N ILE A 87 -5.31 7.68 0.05
CA ILE A 87 -3.85 7.59 0.20
C ILE A 87 -3.16 7.80 -1.16
N GLU A 88 -3.67 7.23 -2.26
CA GLU A 88 -3.12 7.49 -3.59
C GLU A 88 -3.21 8.96 -4.00
N GLU A 89 -4.32 9.64 -3.67
CA GLU A 89 -4.43 11.09 -3.85
C GLU A 89 -3.42 11.86 -2.99
N GLU A 90 -3.16 11.43 -1.75
CA GLU A 90 -2.11 12.02 -0.90
C GLU A 90 -0.72 11.85 -1.51
N ILE A 91 -0.42 10.67 -2.08
CA ILE A 91 0.83 10.39 -2.78
C ILE A 91 0.99 11.35 -3.97
N ASP A 92 -0.03 11.48 -4.82
CA ASP A 92 -0.01 12.35 -6.00
C ASP A 92 0.24 13.83 -5.63
N ARG A 93 -0.42 14.32 -4.57
CA ARG A 93 -0.19 15.67 -4.05
C ARG A 93 1.21 15.84 -3.48
N LEU A 94 1.73 14.83 -2.79
CA LEU A 94 3.09 14.87 -2.23
C LEU A 94 4.14 14.92 -3.33
N LEU A 95 3.99 14.09 -4.37
CA LEU A 95 4.88 14.08 -5.54
C LEU A 95 4.83 15.41 -6.29
N THR A 96 3.64 15.97 -6.49
CA THR A 96 3.49 17.32 -7.07
C THR A 96 4.22 18.37 -6.24
N GLY A 97 4.11 18.31 -4.91
CA GLY A 97 4.83 19.20 -3.99
C GLY A 97 6.34 19.08 -4.13
N ILE A 98 6.86 17.85 -4.23
CA ILE A 98 8.29 17.58 -4.45
C ILE A 98 8.75 18.19 -5.78
N SER A 99 8.00 17.99 -6.87
CA SER A 99 8.32 18.56 -8.19
C SER A 99 8.33 20.08 -8.23
N LEU A 100 7.42 20.72 -7.49
CA LEU A 100 7.36 22.19 -7.43
C LEU A 100 8.49 22.80 -6.59
N ILE A 101 8.91 22.11 -5.52
CA ILE A 101 9.99 22.56 -4.64
C ILE A 101 11.36 22.27 -5.27
N GLY A 102 11.49 21.14 -6.00
CA GLY A 102 12.75 20.66 -6.55
C GLY A 102 13.71 20.09 -5.50
N ASP A 103 13.19 19.71 -4.33
CA ASP A 103 13.96 19.10 -3.24
C ASP A 103 13.08 18.13 -2.43
N ILE A 104 13.72 17.14 -1.81
CA ILE A 104 13.07 16.16 -0.94
C ILE A 104 13.86 16.01 0.36
N SER A 105 13.24 16.37 1.48
CA SER A 105 13.84 16.13 2.80
C SER A 105 13.74 14.65 3.19
N HIS A 106 14.63 14.16 4.05
CA HIS A 106 14.52 12.81 4.63
C HIS A 106 13.15 12.54 5.28
N ARG A 107 12.55 13.56 5.92
CA ARG A 107 11.20 13.45 6.49
C ARG A 107 10.14 13.20 5.42
N THR A 108 10.28 13.86 4.27
CA THR A 108 9.36 13.72 3.13
C THR A 108 9.53 12.36 2.47
N GLU A 109 10.77 11.90 2.32
CA GLU A 109 11.10 10.57 1.82
C GLU A 109 10.52 9.47 2.72
N ASP A 110 10.72 9.57 4.04
CA ASP A 110 10.13 8.64 5.03
C ASP A 110 8.59 8.61 4.96
N LEU A 111 7.96 9.79 4.81
CA LEU A 111 6.51 9.88 4.63
C LEU A 111 6.08 9.17 3.33
N LEU A 112 6.76 9.44 2.23
CA LEU A 112 6.47 8.85 0.93
C LEU A 112 6.56 7.31 0.98
N MET A 113 7.63 6.77 1.58
CA MET A 113 7.80 5.33 1.74
C MET A 113 6.72 4.71 2.65
N SER A 114 6.33 5.40 3.72
CA SER A 114 5.34 4.89 4.69
C SER A 114 3.98 4.56 4.07
N TYR A 115 3.66 5.15 2.92
CA TYR A 115 2.41 4.88 2.24
C TYR A 115 2.29 3.42 1.79
N GLY A 116 3.40 2.73 1.51
CA GLY A 116 3.37 1.32 1.12
C GLY A 116 2.71 0.42 2.16
N GLU A 117 3.14 0.53 3.42
CA GLU A 117 2.54 -0.21 4.54
C GLU A 117 1.11 0.27 4.84
N ARG A 118 0.85 1.58 4.75
CA ARG A 118 -0.50 2.14 4.99
C ARG A 118 -1.52 1.56 4.00
N LEU A 119 -1.15 1.46 2.72
CA LEU A 119 -1.96 0.83 1.68
C LEU A 119 -2.21 -0.65 2.00
N ALA A 120 -1.15 -1.39 2.33
CA ALA A 120 -1.25 -2.82 2.67
C ALA A 120 -2.22 -3.08 3.82
N VAL A 121 -2.12 -2.30 4.90
CA VAL A 121 -2.99 -2.41 6.07
C VAL A 121 -4.45 -2.14 5.71
N ARG A 122 -4.75 -1.11 4.92
CA ARG A 122 -6.13 -0.79 4.53
C ARG A 122 -6.75 -1.86 3.63
N ILE A 123 -6.00 -2.38 2.66
CA ILE A 123 -6.48 -3.43 1.75
C ILE A 123 -6.81 -4.70 2.55
N ILE A 124 -5.88 -5.15 3.40
CA ILE A 124 -6.04 -6.42 4.13
C ILE A 124 -7.11 -6.30 5.21
N ALA A 125 -7.19 -5.17 5.92
CA ALA A 125 -8.26 -4.93 6.90
C ALA A 125 -9.65 -4.92 6.25
N ALA A 126 -9.80 -4.29 5.08
CA ALA A 126 -11.06 -4.30 4.34
C ALA A 126 -11.45 -5.73 3.93
N TYR A 127 -10.50 -6.49 3.39
CA TYR A 127 -10.73 -7.89 3.03
C TYR A 127 -11.19 -8.73 4.23
N MET A 128 -10.51 -8.63 5.37
CA MET A 128 -10.86 -9.36 6.60
C MET A 128 -12.20 -8.95 7.22
N THR A 129 -12.71 -7.75 6.92
CA THR A 129 -13.98 -7.26 7.47
C THR A 129 -15.17 -7.68 6.60
N LYS A 130 -14.94 -7.90 5.30
CA LYS A 130 -15.97 -8.29 4.34
C LYS A 130 -16.08 -9.81 4.15
N ALA A 131 -14.94 -10.53 4.28
CA ALA A 131 -14.89 -11.99 4.25
C ALA A 131 -15.62 -12.60 5.45
#